data_AF-A0A7R9PGB5-F1
#
_entry.id   AF-A0A7R9PGB5-F1
#
_cell.length_a   1.000
_cell.length_b   1.000
_cell.length_c   1.000
_cell.angle_alpha   90.00
_cell.angle_beta   90.00
_cell.angle_gamma   90.00
#
_symmetry.space_group_name_H-M   'P 1'
#
loop_
_entity.id
_entity.type
_entity.pdbx_description
1 polymer ?
#
loop_
_entity_poly.entity_id
_entity_poly.type
_entity_poly.pdbx_seq_one_letter_code
_entity_poly.pdbx_strand_id
1 'polypeptide(L)'
;TTLAHIIAKQCRGGAERVRFVKLSATMSGVNEIKEAVKVAKNELGFKRRTILFMDEIHRFNKLQQDIFLPHIESGTITLIGATTENPSFSLNSALLSRCRVIVLEKLDTESLVTILTRAVCGVGGRVVHQGLTPSGQDAPR
;
A
#
# COMPACT_ATOMS: atom_id res chain seq x y z
N THR A 1 -4.13 -1.77 4.28
CA THR A 1 -3.53 -2.62 3.23
C THR A 1 -2.28 -3.35 3.73
N THR A 2 -1.97 -4.53 3.16
CA THR A 2 -0.80 -5.36 3.51
C THR A 2 0.52 -4.67 3.18
N LEU A 3 0.59 -3.97 2.05
CA LEU A 3 1.77 -3.20 1.63
C LEU A 3 2.20 -2.18 2.70
N ALA A 4 1.24 -1.42 3.24
CA ALA A 4 1.50 -0.47 4.32
C ALA A 4 2.12 -1.16 5.56
N HIS A 5 1.63 -2.36 5.92
CA HIS A 5 2.18 -3.12 7.05
C HIS A 5 3.61 -3.61 6.79
N ILE A 6 3.89 -4.07 5.57
CA ILE A 6 5.24 -4.52 5.19
C ILE A 6 6.20 -3.34 5.26
N ILE A 7 5.85 -2.19 4.67
CA ILE A 7 6.67 -0.97 4.71
C ILE A 7 6.92 -0.55 6.16
N ALA A 8 5.86 -0.50 6.98
CA ALA A 8 5.98 -0.15 8.40
C ALA A 8 6.94 -1.08 9.16
N LYS A 9 6.89 -2.39 8.88
CA LYS A 9 7.80 -3.37 9.49
C LYS A 9 9.24 -3.14 9.06
N GLN A 10 9.49 -2.86 7.78
CA GLN A 10 10.82 -2.56 7.27
C GLN A 10 11.39 -1.27 7.88
N CYS A 11 10.58 -0.22 8.05
CA CYS A 11 11.00 1.01 8.72
C CYS A 11 11.44 0.81 10.18
N ARG A 12 10.91 -0.22 10.86
CA ARG A 12 11.29 -0.54 12.25
C ARG A 12 12.56 -1.39 12.36
N GLY A 13 12.84 -2.21 11.34
CA GLY A 13 13.98 -3.15 11.36
C GLY A 13 15.26 -2.63 10.72
N GLY A 14 15.22 -1.47 10.05
CA GLY A 14 16.39 -0.87 9.39
C GLY A 14 17.35 -0.16 10.36
N ALA A 15 18.57 0.09 9.89
CA ALA A 15 19.60 0.86 10.62
C ALA A 15 19.23 2.34 10.83
N GLU A 16 18.35 2.87 9.97
CA GLU A 16 17.90 4.27 10.05
C GLU A 16 16.49 4.34 10.65
N ARG A 17 16.32 5.18 11.69
CA ARG A 17 15.06 5.30 12.43
C ARG A 17 14.06 6.12 11.62
N VAL A 18 13.23 5.47 10.81
CA VAL A 18 12.19 6.12 9.99
C VAL A 18 10.83 6.03 10.69
N ARG A 19 10.12 7.15 10.79
CA ARG A 19 8.73 7.17 11.28
C ARG A 19 7.79 6.81 10.15
N PHE A 20 6.88 5.88 10.40
CA PHE A 20 5.82 5.52 9.46
C PHE A 20 4.46 5.98 9.98
N VAL A 21 3.72 6.71 9.16
CA VAL A 21 2.36 7.17 9.44
C VAL A 21 1.45 6.63 8.34
N LYS A 22 0.32 6.04 8.72
CA LYS A 22 -0.69 5.58 7.78
C LYS A 22 -1.98 6.36 8.00
N LEU A 23 -2.47 6.97 6.93
CA LEU A 23 -3.80 7.59 6.85
C LEU A 23 -4.57 6.96 5.68
N SER A 24 -5.88 7.21 5.65
CA SER A 24 -6.74 6.80 4.54
C SER A 24 -7.66 7.94 4.19
N ALA A 25 -7.75 8.30 2.91
CA ALA A 25 -8.57 9.42 2.45
C ALA A 25 -10.08 9.18 2.65
N THR A 26 -10.51 7.95 2.94
CA THR A 26 -11.90 7.63 3.31
C THR A 26 -12.21 7.95 4.77
N MET A 27 -11.20 7.98 5.63
CA MET A 27 -11.33 8.14 7.09
C MET A 27 -10.64 9.39 7.63
N SER A 28 -9.78 10.02 6.86
CA SER A 28 -8.92 11.13 7.27
C SER A 28 -9.20 12.36 6.42
N GLY A 29 -9.35 13.50 7.06
CA GLY A 29 -9.50 14.80 6.41
C GLY A 29 -8.20 15.59 6.39
N VAL A 30 -8.34 16.90 6.13
CA VAL A 30 -7.22 17.84 6.03
C VAL A 30 -6.51 18.03 7.37
N ASN A 31 -7.23 17.95 8.48
CA ASN A 31 -6.67 18.21 9.81
C ASN A 31 -5.70 17.10 10.22
N GLU A 32 -6.03 15.84 9.97
CA GLU A 32 -5.16 14.69 10.24
C GLU A 32 -3.86 14.77 9.43
N ILE A 33 -3.92 15.26 8.19
CA ILE A 33 -2.74 15.50 7.35
C ILE A 33 -1.87 16.58 7.98
N LYS A 34 -2.47 17.72 8.36
CA LYS A 34 -1.73 18.84 8.97
C LYS A 34 -1.04 18.43 10.26
N GLU A 35 -1.72 17.66 11.11
CA GLU A 35 -1.11 17.14 12.34
C GLU A 35 0.00 16.13 12.05
N ALA A 36 -0.20 15.21 11.09
CA ALA A 36 0.85 14.28 10.68
C ALA A 36 2.11 15.00 10.16
N VAL A 37 1.92 16.06 9.36
CA VAL A 37 2.99 16.91 8.84
C VAL A 37 3.67 17.71 9.95
N LYS A 38 2.91 18.29 10.88
CA LYS A 38 3.46 19.03 12.02
C LYS A 38 4.38 18.14 12.85
N VAL A 39 3.95 16.92 13.13
CA VAL A 39 4.80 15.93 13.79
C VAL A 39 6.02 15.62 12.92
N ALA A 40 5.85 15.36 11.62
CA ALA A 40 6.96 15.07 10.72
C ALA A 40 8.03 16.18 10.66
N LYS A 41 7.63 17.46 10.72
CA LYS A 41 8.57 18.58 10.82
C LYS A 41 9.43 18.54 12.08
N ASN A 42 8.81 18.25 13.23
CA ASN A 42 9.54 18.09 14.49
C ASN A 42 10.53 16.92 14.39
N GLU A 43 10.10 15.80 13.82
CA GLU A 43 10.95 14.61 13.62
C GLU A 43 12.15 14.88 12.72
N LEU A 44 11.96 15.68 11.67
CA LEU A 44 13.04 16.07 10.78
C LEU A 44 14.14 16.85 11.52
N GLY A 45 13.78 17.68 12.49
CA GLY A 45 14.73 18.36 13.39
C GLY A 45 15.60 17.39 14.20
N PHE A 46 15.07 16.21 14.51
CA PHE A 46 15.81 15.11 15.15
C PHE A 46 16.47 14.16 14.15
N LYS A 47 16.62 14.58 12.88
CA LYS A 47 17.15 13.76 11.76
C LYS A 47 16.36 12.48 11.51
N ARG A 48 15.10 12.41 11.93
CA ARG A 48 14.21 11.28 11.70
C ARG A 48 13.26 11.57 10.54
N ARG A 49 13.42 10.84 9.44
CA ARG A 49 12.56 10.95 8.26
C ARG A 49 11.17 10.37 8.55
N THR A 50 10.14 10.90 7.89
CA THR A 50 8.77 10.42 8.00
C THR A 50 8.23 9.95 6.65
N ILE A 51 7.75 8.72 6.59
CA ILE A 51 6.94 8.20 5.49
C ILE A 51 5.47 8.38 5.85
N LEU A 52 4.74 9.11 5.00
CA LEU A 52 3.29 9.24 5.07
C LEU A 52 2.66 8.34 4.01
N PHE A 53 2.02 7.27 4.43
CA PHE A 53 1.24 6.39 3.58
C PHE A 53 -0.21 6.87 3.55
N MET A 54 -0.75 7.12 2.35
CA MET A 54 -2.11 7.56 2.11
C MET A 54 -2.87 6.50 1.29
N ASP A 55 -3.75 5.74 1.94
CA ASP A 55 -4.66 4.81 1.28
C ASP A 55 -5.79 5.58 0.57
N GLU A 56 -6.22 5.09 -0.60
CA GLU A 56 -7.32 5.65 -1.40
C GLU A 56 -7.12 7.13 -1.77
N ILE A 57 -5.88 7.53 -2.08
CA ILE A 57 -5.52 8.95 -2.30
C ILE A 57 -6.36 9.63 -3.40
N HIS A 58 -6.93 8.85 -4.32
CA HIS A 58 -7.85 9.32 -5.36
C HIS A 58 -9.13 9.97 -4.82
N ARG A 59 -9.51 9.73 -3.55
CA ARG A 59 -10.71 10.30 -2.94
C ARG A 59 -10.56 11.76 -2.56
N PHE A 60 -9.33 12.27 -2.49
CA PHE A 60 -9.09 13.69 -2.23
C PHE A 60 -9.29 14.53 -3.49
N ASN A 61 -9.95 15.67 -3.31
CA ASN A 61 -10.05 16.66 -4.36
C ASN A 61 -8.71 17.37 -4.60
N LYS A 62 -8.62 18.15 -5.69
CA LYS A 62 -7.38 18.83 -6.09
C LYS A 62 -6.79 19.71 -4.98
N LEU A 63 -7.62 20.47 -4.27
CA LEU A 63 -7.15 21.35 -3.18
C LEU A 63 -6.56 20.55 -2.01
N GLN A 64 -7.16 19.42 -1.66
CA GLN A 64 -6.65 18.53 -0.61
C GLN A 64 -5.35 17.85 -1.04
N GLN A 65 -5.22 17.50 -2.32
CA GLN A 65 -3.98 16.95 -2.88
C GLN A 65 -2.84 17.98 -2.88
N ASP A 66 -3.13 19.25 -3.16
CA ASP A 66 -2.12 20.31 -3.17
C ASP A 66 -1.47 20.56 -1.79
N ILE A 67 -2.14 20.17 -0.70
CA ILE A 67 -1.62 20.29 0.67
C ILE A 67 -0.33 19.49 0.86
N PHE A 68 -0.13 18.38 0.12
CA PHE A 68 1.08 17.58 0.26
C PHE A 68 2.31 18.22 -0.38
N LEU A 69 2.14 19.05 -1.42
CA LEU A 69 3.23 19.48 -2.28
C LEU A 69 4.38 20.17 -1.52
N PRO A 70 4.14 21.16 -0.65
CA PRO A 70 5.23 21.84 0.06
C PRO A 70 6.02 20.89 0.97
N HIS A 71 5.36 19.85 1.47
CA HIS A 71 5.94 18.89 2.42
C HIS A 71 6.73 17.79 1.72
N ILE A 72 6.35 17.45 0.49
CA ILE A 72 7.13 16.55 -0.37
C ILE A 72 8.38 17.28 -0.85
N GLU A 73 8.23 18.51 -1.36
CA GLU A 73 9.34 19.30 -1.91
C GLU A 73 10.42 19.63 -0.88
N SER A 74 10.01 19.97 0.34
CA SER A 74 10.94 20.23 1.44
C SER A 74 11.56 18.96 2.04
N GLY A 75 11.14 17.77 1.62
CA GLY A 75 11.56 16.51 2.21
C GLY A 75 11.03 16.27 3.63
N THR A 76 10.05 17.06 4.09
CA THR A 76 9.38 16.87 5.39
C THR A 76 8.74 15.49 5.48
N ILE A 77 8.13 15.04 4.38
CA ILE A 77 7.55 13.71 4.26
C ILE A 77 8.00 13.05 2.96
N THR A 78 8.12 11.73 2.99
CA THR A 78 8.03 10.89 1.80
C THR A 78 6.59 10.39 1.69
N LEU A 79 5.88 10.81 0.65
CA LEU A 79 4.50 10.36 0.41
C LEU A 79 4.50 9.01 -0.33
N ILE A 80 3.69 8.07 0.16
CA ILE A 80 3.31 6.85 -0.56
C ILE A 80 1.78 6.87 -0.69
N GLY A 81 1.29 7.19 -1.89
CA GLY A 81 -0.14 7.12 -2.19
C GLY A 81 -0.51 5.74 -2.76
N ALA A 82 -1.59 5.15 -2.26
CA ALA A 82 -2.19 3.95 -2.83
C ALA A 82 -3.55 4.28 -3.44
N THR A 83 -3.83 3.75 -4.62
CA THR A 83 -5.09 3.95 -5.35
C THR A 83 -5.42 2.71 -6.19
N THR A 84 -6.71 2.41 -6.32
CA THR A 84 -7.24 1.43 -7.28
C THR A 84 -7.59 2.06 -8.63
N GLU A 85 -7.71 3.39 -8.67
CA GLU A 85 -8.02 4.17 -9.86
C GLU A 85 -6.76 4.49 -10.66
N ASN A 86 -6.92 4.75 -11.96
CA ASN A 86 -5.81 5.20 -12.80
C ASN A 86 -5.32 6.59 -12.32
N PRO A 87 -4.06 6.69 -11.86
CA PRO A 87 -3.56 7.89 -11.19
C PRO A 87 -3.54 9.11 -12.11
N SER A 88 -3.39 8.94 -13.43
CA SER A 88 -3.40 10.04 -14.40
C SER A 88 -4.74 10.78 -14.48
N PHE A 89 -5.84 10.14 -14.08
CA PHE A 89 -7.17 10.76 -14.04
C PHE A 89 -7.54 11.26 -12.64
N SER A 90 -7.15 10.53 -11.60
CA SER A 90 -7.58 10.82 -10.23
C SER A 90 -6.64 11.73 -9.44
N LEU A 91 -5.38 11.82 -9.84
CA LEU A 91 -4.38 12.65 -9.18
C LEU A 91 -4.05 13.87 -10.02
N ASN A 92 -3.78 14.98 -9.34
CA ASN A 92 -3.37 16.21 -9.99
C ASN A 92 -1.95 16.07 -10.56
N SER A 93 -1.67 16.83 -11.62
CA SER A 93 -0.40 16.78 -12.33
C SER A 93 0.82 17.17 -11.46
N ALA A 94 0.62 18.01 -10.45
CA ALA A 94 1.68 18.46 -9.56
C ALA A 94 2.16 17.35 -8.61
N LEU A 95 1.25 16.52 -8.11
CA LEU A 95 1.60 15.32 -7.35
C LEU A 95 2.25 14.28 -8.24
N LEU A 96 1.68 14.01 -9.42
CA LEU A 96 2.21 13.03 -10.35
C LEU A 96 3.64 13.34 -10.78
N SER A 97 3.97 14.61 -11.00
CA SER A 97 5.34 14.99 -11.39
C SER A 97 6.39 14.77 -10.29
N ARG A 98 5.96 14.55 -9.04
CA ARG A 98 6.83 14.26 -7.88
C ARG A 98 6.74 12.82 -7.40
N CYS A 99 5.85 12.02 -7.99
CA CYS A 99 5.61 10.63 -7.59
C CYS A 99 6.11 9.66 -8.66
N ARG A 100 6.76 8.58 -8.23
CA ARG A 100 6.98 7.42 -9.10
C ARG A 100 5.74 6.53 -9.05
N VAL A 101 5.13 6.31 -10.21
CA VAL A 101 4.00 5.38 -10.33
C VAL A 101 4.54 3.95 -10.42
N ILE A 102 4.01 3.07 -9.57
CA ILE A 102 4.29 1.64 -9.58
C ILE A 102 2.95 0.93 -9.73
N VAL A 103 2.82 0.12 -10.77
CA VAL A 103 1.62 -0.68 -11.01
C VAL A 103 1.77 -2.01 -10.28
N LEU A 104 0.77 -2.35 -9.49
CA LEU A 104 0.67 -3.68 -8.88
C LEU A 104 -0.27 -4.52 -9.74
N GLU A 105 0.27 -5.58 -10.32
CA GLU A 105 -0.49 -6.51 -11.13
C GLU A 105 -1.36 -7.42 -10.24
N LYS A 106 -2.45 -7.92 -10.83
CA LYS A 106 -3.27 -8.95 -10.19
C LYS A 106 -2.43 -10.22 -9.99
N LEU A 107 -2.68 -10.91 -8.89
CA LEU A 107 -2.05 -12.19 -8.60
C LEU A 107 -2.52 -13.23 -9.61
N ASP A 108 -1.58 -14.01 -10.14
CA ASP A 108 -1.89 -15.20 -10.92
C ASP A 108 -2.47 -16.32 -10.06
N THR A 109 -3.03 -17.33 -10.72
CA THR A 109 -3.66 -18.47 -10.06
C THR A 109 -2.69 -19.22 -9.14
N GLU A 110 -1.43 -19.39 -9.53
CA GLU A 110 -0.43 -20.10 -8.74
C GLU A 110 -0.10 -19.36 -7.44
N SER A 111 0.03 -18.04 -7.51
CA SER A 111 0.21 -17.15 -6.36
C SER A 111 -0.98 -17.21 -5.41
N LEU A 112 -2.20 -17.23 -5.96
CA LEU A 112 -3.43 -17.39 -5.17
C LEU A 112 -3.48 -18.75 -4.46
N VAL A 113 -3.18 -19.84 -5.18
CA VAL A 113 -3.11 -21.20 -4.61
C VAL A 113 -2.06 -21.24 -3.49
N THR A 114 -0.91 -20.59 -3.67
CA THR A 114 0.13 -20.49 -2.64
C THR A 114 -0.36 -19.76 -1.39
N ILE A 115 -1.05 -18.63 -1.55
CA ILE A 115 -1.62 -17.86 -0.44
C ILE A 115 -2.65 -18.69 0.33
N LEU A 116 -3.56 -19.36 -0.39
CA LEU A 116 -4.59 -20.21 0.22
C LEU A 116 -3.97 -21.40 0.95
N THR A 117 -2.97 -22.04 0.36
CA THR A 117 -2.23 -23.15 0.98
C THR A 117 -1.57 -22.72 2.29
N ARG A 118 -0.90 -21.55 2.29
CA ARG A 118 -0.29 -20.99 3.50
C ARG A 118 -1.34 -20.69 4.58
N ALA A 119 -2.51 -20.18 4.19
CA ALA A 119 -3.61 -19.91 5.12
C ALA A 119 -4.14 -21.21 5.75
N VAL A 120 -4.37 -22.25 4.95
CA VAL A 120 -4.83 -23.58 5.42
C VAL A 120 -3.82 -24.21 6.38
N CYS A 121 -2.54 -24.24 6.00
CA CYS A 121 -1.49 -24.75 6.89
C CYS A 121 -1.37 -23.93 8.18
N GLY A 122 -1.55 -22.61 8.10
CA GLY A 122 -1.49 -21.72 9.25
C GLY A 122 -2.58 -21.97 10.30
N VAL A 123 -3.71 -22.56 9.91
CA VAL A 123 -4.79 -22.98 10.83
C VAL A 123 -4.74 -24.48 11.17
N GLY A 124 -3.64 -25.18 10.82
CA GLY A 124 -3.46 -26.61 11.08
C GLY A 124 -4.20 -27.53 10.11
N GLY A 125 -4.77 -26.99 9.03
CA GLY A 125 -5.38 -27.77 7.97
C GLY A 125 -4.35 -28.37 7.01
N ARG A 126 -4.78 -29.34 6.20
CA ARG A 126 -3.97 -29.96 5.14
C ARG A 126 -4.66 -29.77 3.79
N VAL A 127 -3.92 -29.29 2.80
CA VAL A 127 -4.40 -29.24 1.42
C VAL A 127 -4.38 -30.67 0.86
N VAL A 128 -5.53 -31.15 0.39
CA VAL A 128 -5.66 -32.46 -0.25
C VAL A 128 -5.82 -32.21 -1.76
N HIS A 129 -4.82 -32.60 -2.55
CA HIS A 129 -4.98 -32.65 -4.00
C HIS A 129 -5.84 -33.87 -4.32
N GLN A 130 -7.16 -33.72 -4.34
CA GLN A 130 -8.00 -34.70 -5.03
C GLN A 130 -7.65 -34.61 -6.51
N GLY A 131 -7.00 -35.66 -7.03
CA GLY A 131 -6.91 -35.83 -8.46
C GLY A 131 -8.32 -35.76 -9.04
N LEU A 132 -8.55 -34.84 -9.97
CA LEU A 132 -9.63 -34.99 -10.94
C LEU A 132 -9.30 -36.25 -11.75
N THR A 133 -9.61 -37.43 -11.19
CA THR A 133 -9.68 -38.64 -11.99
C THR A 133 -10.77 -38.40 -13.03
N PRO A 134 -10.47 -38.46 -14.34
CA PRO A 134 -11.52 -38.49 -15.34
C PRO A 134 -12.27 -39.80 -15.14
N SER A 135 -13.43 -39.74 -14.48
CA SER A 135 -14.37 -40.86 -14.45
C SER A 135 -14.99 -40.96 -15.84
N GLY A 136 -14.50 -41.91 -16.63
CA GLY A 136 -15.10 -42.23 -17.94
C GLY A 136 -14.14 -42.88 -18.92
N GLN A 137 -13.52 -44.02 -18.55
CA GLN A 137 -13.17 -45.01 -19.56
C GLN A 137 -14.48 -45.71 -19.97
N ASP A 138 -15.07 -45.28 -21.09
CA ASP A 138 -16.03 -46.12 -21.81
C ASP A 138 -15.26 -47.29 -22.43
N ALA A 139 -15.47 -48.48 -21.87
CA ALA A 139 -15.02 -49.75 -22.41
C ALA A 139 -15.90 -50.14 -23.62
N PRO A 140 -15.35 -50.89 -24.60
CA PRO A 140 -15.98 -51.08 -25.90
C PRO A 140 -17.13 -52.10 -25.85
N ARG A 141 -18.13 -51.89 -26.70
CA ARG A 141 -19.00 -52.93 -27.23
C ARG A 141 -18.93 -52.92 -28.75
#